data_AF-A0A5M3XU85-F1
#
_entry.id   AF-A0A5M3XU85-F1
#
_cell.length_a   1.000
_cell.length_b   1.000
_cell.length_c   1.000
_cell.angle_alpha   90.00
_cell.angle_beta   90.00
_cell.angle_gamma   90.00
#
_symmetry.space_group_name_H-M   'P 1'
#
loop_
_entity.id
_entity.type
_entity.pdbx_description
1 polymer ?
#
loop_
_entity_poly.entity_id
_entity_poly.type
_entity_poly.pdbx_seq_one_letter_code
_entity_poly.pdbx_strand_id
1 'polypeptide(L)'
;MLDEYQLPAFPVERSGETRRMLAACLRACWTDLGSDPWPGTAVPVASVLSCYRALTGRPDDSTRSWAIGALRRLNDTAWITLTSGLDDIATRGGRAKLGDLTKAYVRLGPRCATWPADSHAQLRELMRRMPVPPPTEDTESERLPVSGYRDEGAADLEDLLSPYDERRRAELVAAFMVVEQVAEPVHEARFAALRDPALRRTLTDMLSRRGRTLIQRRDTWISGYQDGITSGDGQLSEGERAVLTLVLIHSVAIPRSEGLLSEDTWLSPYPVPVEELRKRTLLPIGELDAALRTLRHAGLLTQMKSADEISGGYVPGPQFHRLTQAARARLQEELILAAGPHTPLAIAIRSRRATTTRGQE
;
A
#
# COMPACT_ATOMS: atom_id res chain seq x y z
N MET A 1 -5.12 23.61 12.08
CA MET A 1 -4.00 22.73 12.50
C MET A 1 -3.03 22.47 11.35
N LEU A 2 -2.98 21.35 10.61
CA LEU A 2 -1.89 21.18 9.61
C LEU A 2 -1.87 22.21 8.45
N ASP A 3 -3.03 22.71 7.98
CA ASP A 3 -3.11 23.83 7.02
C ASP A 3 -2.67 25.18 7.61
N GLU A 4 -2.88 25.34 8.91
CA GLU A 4 -2.70 26.62 9.63
C GLU A 4 -1.21 26.95 9.82
N TYR A 5 -0.34 25.95 9.67
CA TYR A 5 1.12 26.09 9.73
C TYR A 5 1.78 26.02 8.35
N GLN A 6 1.02 26.09 7.24
CA GLN A 6 1.54 26.13 5.87
C GLN A 6 2.51 24.98 5.52
N LEU A 7 2.37 23.82 6.17
CA LEU A 7 3.09 22.62 5.74
C LEU A 7 2.60 22.23 4.34
N PRO A 8 3.48 21.79 3.42
CA PRO A 8 3.09 21.46 2.05
C PRO A 8 1.86 20.54 2.07
N ALA A 9 0.86 20.84 1.25
CA ALA A 9 -0.36 20.05 1.19
C ALA A 9 -0.03 18.63 0.71
N PHE A 10 0.20 17.72 1.65
CA PHE A 10 0.42 16.32 1.33
C PHE A 10 -0.94 15.67 1.02
N PRO A 11 -1.07 14.93 -0.09
CA PRO A 11 -2.35 14.39 -0.53
C PRO A 11 -2.78 13.28 0.44
N VAL A 12 -3.60 13.68 1.41
CA VAL A 12 -4.39 12.81 2.28
C VAL A 12 -5.82 12.94 1.79
N GLU A 13 -6.39 11.87 1.22
CA GLU A 13 -7.77 11.89 0.74
C GLU A 13 -8.74 12.25 1.88
N ARG A 14 -9.60 13.26 1.61
CA ARG A 14 -10.55 13.89 2.55
C ARG A 14 -9.84 14.59 3.72
N SER A 15 -9.52 15.86 3.45
CA SER A 15 -8.40 16.55 4.04
C SER A 15 -8.55 16.85 5.55
N GLY A 16 -9.68 17.33 6.06
CA GLY A 16 -9.73 17.87 7.43
C GLY A 16 -9.51 16.83 8.56
N GLU A 17 -10.33 15.79 8.60
CA GLU A 17 -10.33 14.86 9.73
C GLU A 17 -9.23 13.80 9.64
N THR A 18 -8.89 13.30 8.44
CA THR A 18 -7.80 12.32 8.27
C THR A 18 -6.45 12.96 8.65
N ARG A 19 -6.27 14.26 8.40
CA ARG A 19 -5.10 15.02 8.86
C ARG A 19 -5.06 15.20 10.38
N ARG A 20 -6.21 15.43 11.02
CA ARG A 20 -6.31 15.43 12.49
C ARG A 20 -5.97 14.05 13.08
N MET A 21 -6.38 12.97 12.42
CA MET A 21 -6.00 11.62 12.82
C MET A 21 -4.49 11.40 12.67
N LEU A 22 -3.90 11.80 11.55
CA LEU A 22 -2.44 11.73 11.38
C LEU A 22 -1.70 12.53 12.45
N ALA A 23 -2.18 13.73 12.79
CA ALA A 23 -1.62 14.52 13.89
C ALA A 23 -1.71 13.77 15.23
N ALA A 24 -2.85 13.12 15.53
CA ALA A 24 -2.99 12.31 16.74
C ALA A 24 -2.02 11.11 16.76
N CYS A 25 -1.84 10.43 15.62
CA CYS A 25 -0.85 9.36 15.48
C CYS A 25 0.57 9.89 15.72
N LEU A 26 0.92 11.03 15.14
CA LEU A 26 2.21 11.69 15.36
C LEU A 26 2.44 12.02 16.80
N ARG A 27 1.47 12.66 17.45
CA ARG A 27 1.61 13.08 18.85
C ARG A 27 1.81 11.89 19.77
N ALA A 28 1.12 10.79 19.50
CA ALA A 28 1.22 9.58 20.30
C ALA A 28 2.50 8.78 20.03
N CYS A 29 2.93 8.68 18.77
CA CYS A 29 4.10 7.88 18.40
C CYS A 29 5.43 8.65 18.54
N TRP A 30 5.45 9.97 18.37
CA TRP A 30 6.65 10.81 18.44
C TRP A 30 6.85 11.35 19.86
N THR A 31 7.39 10.48 20.71
CA THR A 31 7.58 10.72 22.15
C THR A 31 8.77 11.66 22.43
N ASP A 32 9.87 11.50 21.69
CA ASP A 32 11.03 12.40 21.75
C ASP A 32 11.02 13.40 20.58
N LEU A 33 10.56 14.63 20.84
CA LEU A 33 10.57 15.70 19.85
C LEU A 33 12.00 16.19 19.51
N GLY A 34 13.05 15.69 20.17
CA GLY A 34 14.44 15.92 19.78
C GLY A 34 14.90 15.04 18.61
N SER A 35 14.24 13.90 18.38
CA SER A 35 14.57 12.93 17.33
C SER A 35 13.77 13.13 16.04
N ASP A 36 14.12 12.41 14.98
CA ASP A 36 13.27 12.30 13.79
C ASP A 36 11.90 11.72 14.17
N PRO A 37 10.78 12.22 13.62
CA PRO A 37 9.46 11.64 13.82
C PRO A 37 9.36 10.16 13.39
N TRP A 38 10.09 9.72 12.37
CA TRP A 38 10.05 8.32 11.93
C TRP A 38 11.21 7.50 12.51
N PRO A 39 11.00 6.23 12.93
CA PRO A 39 9.75 5.44 12.90
C PRO A 39 8.79 5.71 14.08
N GLY A 40 9.21 6.48 15.07
CA GLY A 40 8.47 6.70 16.30
C GLY A 40 8.30 5.42 17.15
N THR A 41 7.63 5.58 18.28
CA THR A 41 7.30 4.50 19.22
C THR A 41 5.97 3.85 18.83
N ALA A 42 5.88 2.52 18.94
CA ALA A 42 4.60 1.85 18.77
C ALA A 42 3.71 2.11 19.98
N VAL A 43 2.46 2.52 19.75
CA VAL A 43 1.50 2.85 20.82
C VAL A 43 0.16 2.19 20.58
N PRO A 44 -0.59 1.82 21.62
CA PRO A 44 -1.93 1.27 21.45
C PRO A 44 -2.83 2.20 20.63
N VAL A 45 -3.67 1.62 19.76
CA VAL A 45 -4.71 2.38 19.03
C VAL A 45 -5.58 3.17 20.01
N ALA A 46 -5.83 2.63 21.20
CA ALA A 46 -6.58 3.32 22.26
C ALA A 46 -5.96 4.69 22.63
N SER A 47 -4.63 4.78 22.74
CA SER A 47 -3.91 6.01 23.06
C SER A 47 -4.06 7.06 21.94
N VAL A 48 -3.98 6.62 20.68
CA VAL A 48 -4.21 7.47 19.51
C VAL A 48 -5.65 8.00 19.47
N LEU A 49 -6.63 7.12 19.72
CA LEU A 49 -8.04 7.51 19.76
C LEU A 49 -8.34 8.50 20.90
N SER A 50 -7.72 8.32 22.07
CA SER A 50 -7.81 9.28 23.17
C SER A 50 -7.23 10.64 22.79
N CYS A 51 -6.06 10.67 22.14
CA CYS A 51 -5.47 11.90 21.63
C CYS A 51 -6.36 12.57 20.58
N TYR A 52 -6.97 11.80 19.68
CA TYR A 52 -7.90 12.32 18.67
C TYR A 52 -9.18 12.90 19.28
N ARG A 53 -9.73 12.27 20.32
CA ARG A 53 -10.88 12.82 21.07
C ARG A 53 -10.52 14.13 21.76
N ALA A 54 -9.36 14.19 22.41
CA ALA A 54 -8.88 15.42 23.05
C ALA A 54 -8.72 16.58 22.05
N LEU A 55 -8.26 16.28 20.82
CA LEU A 55 -8.12 17.27 19.75
C LEU A 55 -9.45 17.77 19.16
N THR A 56 -10.47 16.92 19.12
CA THR A 56 -11.75 17.23 18.45
C THR A 56 -12.83 17.69 19.42
N GLY A 57 -12.68 17.43 20.73
CA GLY A 57 -13.67 17.77 21.75
C GLY A 57 -15.01 17.02 21.62
N ARG A 58 -15.08 15.97 20.79
CA ARG A 58 -16.31 15.22 20.50
C ARG A 58 -16.27 13.84 21.16
N PRO A 59 -17.18 13.54 22.12
CA PRO A 59 -17.20 12.26 22.84
C PRO A 59 -17.92 11.12 22.09
N ASP A 60 -18.62 11.41 20.98
CA ASP A 60 -19.63 10.50 20.42
C ASP A 60 -19.07 9.22 19.77
N ASP A 61 -19.79 8.11 19.91
CA ASP A 61 -19.44 6.79 19.34
C ASP A 61 -19.39 6.76 17.80
N SER A 62 -20.12 7.67 17.13
CA SER A 62 -20.04 7.89 15.68
C SER A 62 -18.62 8.30 15.24
N THR A 63 -17.91 9.05 16.09
CA THR A 63 -16.50 9.46 15.92
C THR A 63 -15.56 8.25 15.89
N ARG A 64 -15.90 7.18 16.62
CA ARG A 64 -15.06 5.98 16.75
C ARG A 64 -15.02 5.15 15.46
N SER A 65 -16.18 4.91 14.84
CA SER A 65 -16.26 4.18 13.56
C SER A 65 -15.53 4.93 12.44
N TRP A 66 -15.69 6.25 12.40
CA TRP A 66 -14.98 7.10 11.45
C TRP A 66 -13.46 7.07 11.66
N ALA A 67 -13.01 7.22 12.90
CA ALA A 67 -11.59 7.23 13.28
C ALA A 67 -10.87 5.96 12.83
N ILE A 68 -11.52 4.81 12.97
CA ILE A 68 -11.00 3.52 12.49
C ILE A 68 -10.85 3.52 10.97
N GLY A 69 -11.83 4.04 10.25
CA GLY A 69 -11.74 4.20 8.80
C GLY A 69 -10.57 5.11 8.38
N ALA A 70 -10.27 6.15 9.17
CA ALA A 70 -9.13 7.03 8.93
C ALA A 70 -7.78 6.35 9.20
N LEU A 71 -7.66 5.59 10.28
CA LEU A 71 -6.46 4.79 10.56
C LEU A 71 -6.17 3.79 9.43
N ARG A 72 -7.19 3.10 8.92
CA ARG A 72 -7.03 2.19 7.76
C ARG A 72 -6.50 2.94 6.54
N ARG A 73 -7.12 4.07 6.18
CA ARG A 73 -6.63 4.88 5.05
C ARG A 73 -5.19 5.37 5.23
N LEU A 74 -4.82 5.78 6.45
CA LEU A 74 -3.45 6.19 6.76
C LEU A 74 -2.47 5.02 6.65
N ASN A 75 -2.89 3.82 7.05
CA ASN A 75 -2.13 2.59 6.89
C ASN A 75 -1.95 2.23 5.40
N ASP A 76 -3.04 2.25 4.62
CA ASP A 76 -3.04 1.97 3.18
C ASP A 76 -2.16 2.96 2.39
N THR A 77 -1.96 4.16 2.94
CA THR A 77 -1.14 5.22 2.34
C THR A 77 0.23 5.38 2.99
N ALA A 78 0.64 4.40 3.81
CA ALA A 78 1.94 4.29 4.48
C ALA A 78 2.32 5.46 5.40
N TRP A 79 1.34 6.25 5.86
CA TRP A 79 1.55 7.26 6.90
C TRP A 79 1.67 6.66 8.29
N ILE A 80 0.99 5.53 8.52
CA ILE A 80 1.11 4.74 9.75
C ILE A 80 1.26 3.26 9.39
N THR A 81 1.66 2.47 10.36
CA THR A 81 1.61 1.00 10.30
C THR A 81 0.75 0.51 11.46
N LEU A 82 -0.20 -0.37 11.18
CA LEU A 82 -1.04 -1.04 12.17
C LEU A 82 -0.58 -2.47 12.38
N THR A 83 -0.22 -2.83 13.61
CA THR A 83 0.22 -4.17 13.98
C THR A 83 -0.69 -4.70 15.10
N SER A 84 -1.10 -5.96 15.07
CA SER A 84 -1.76 -6.60 16.22
C SER A 84 -0.82 -7.62 16.83
N GLY A 85 -0.81 -7.75 18.16
CA GLY A 85 0.19 -8.48 18.92
C GLY A 85 0.40 -9.96 18.60
N LEU A 86 -0.26 -10.55 17.60
CA LEU A 86 0.05 -11.90 17.11
C LEU A 86 -0.34 -12.20 15.65
N ASP A 87 -0.90 -11.26 14.90
CA ASP A 87 -1.20 -11.44 13.46
C ASP A 87 -1.43 -10.07 12.83
N ASP A 88 -0.91 -9.84 11.62
CA ASP A 88 -1.19 -8.65 10.83
C ASP A 88 -2.71 -8.49 10.66
N ILE A 89 -3.29 -7.40 11.19
CA ILE A 89 -4.70 -7.04 10.92
C ILE A 89 -4.95 -6.88 9.40
N ALA A 90 -3.88 -6.75 8.61
CA ALA A 90 -3.90 -6.70 7.16
C ALA A 90 -4.26 -8.04 6.49
N THR A 91 -4.15 -9.20 7.14
CA THR A 91 -4.36 -10.52 6.47
C THR A 91 -5.79 -11.06 6.54
N ARG A 92 -6.70 -10.43 7.27
CA ARG A 92 -8.12 -10.83 7.25
C ARG A 92 -8.96 -9.71 6.66
N GLY A 93 -9.40 -9.90 5.41
CA GLY A 93 -10.41 -9.09 4.70
C GLY A 93 -11.79 -9.00 5.36
N GLY A 94 -11.91 -9.35 6.64
CA GLY A 94 -13.05 -9.05 7.50
C GLY A 94 -12.76 -7.78 8.28
N ARG A 95 -13.79 -6.94 8.51
CA ARG A 95 -13.70 -5.84 9.47
C ARG A 95 -12.97 -6.34 10.72
N ALA A 96 -11.76 -5.84 11.01
CA ALA A 96 -11.21 -5.95 12.36
C ALA A 96 -12.36 -5.52 13.28
N LYS A 97 -12.88 -6.44 14.09
CA LYS A 97 -13.98 -6.11 14.98
C LYS A 97 -13.45 -5.01 15.88
N LEU A 98 -14.34 -4.16 16.40
CA LEU A 98 -13.94 -3.09 17.29
C LEU A 98 -13.06 -3.61 18.46
N GLY A 99 -13.27 -4.87 18.87
CA GLY A 99 -12.43 -5.59 19.83
C GLY A 99 -11.01 -5.92 19.35
N ASP A 100 -10.78 -6.23 18.07
CA ASP A 100 -9.43 -6.57 17.56
C ASP A 100 -8.51 -5.34 17.54
N LEU A 101 -9.09 -4.16 17.28
CA LEU A 101 -8.36 -2.88 17.29
C LEU A 101 -8.00 -2.40 18.70
N THR A 102 -8.65 -2.91 19.76
CA THR A 102 -8.24 -2.58 21.14
C THR A 102 -6.89 -3.19 21.50
N LYS A 103 -6.47 -4.25 20.79
CA LYS A 103 -5.18 -4.93 20.96
C LYS A 103 -4.16 -4.54 19.89
N ALA A 104 -4.52 -3.59 19.02
CA ALA A 104 -3.67 -3.15 17.93
C ALA A 104 -2.78 -1.98 18.37
N TYR A 105 -1.58 -1.94 17.79
CA TYR A 105 -0.60 -0.89 17.94
C TYR A 105 -0.48 -0.09 16.65
N VAL A 106 -0.23 1.20 16.80
CA VAL A 106 0.06 2.16 15.73
C VAL A 106 1.52 2.54 15.85
N ARG A 107 2.23 2.57 14.72
CA ARG A 107 3.54 3.20 14.57
C ARG A 107 3.52 4.15 13.37
N LEU A 108 4.47 5.09 13.29
CA LEU A 108 4.56 5.96 12.12
C LEU A 108 5.12 5.18 10.93
N GLY A 109 4.44 5.31 9.80
CA GLY A 109 4.79 4.62 8.56
C GLY A 109 5.89 5.37 7.81
N PRO A 110 6.56 4.75 6.85
CA PRO A 110 7.72 5.32 6.17
C PRO A 110 7.42 6.58 5.37
N ARG A 111 6.14 6.87 5.08
CA ARG A 111 5.78 8.15 4.48
C ARG A 111 6.08 9.33 5.42
N CYS A 112 6.13 9.13 6.74
CA CYS A 112 6.60 10.15 7.68
C CYS A 112 8.08 10.50 7.51
N ALA A 113 8.93 9.54 7.08
CA ALA A 113 10.35 9.81 6.76
C ALA A 113 10.51 10.72 5.53
N THR A 114 9.43 10.94 4.77
CA THR A 114 9.44 11.84 3.60
C THR A 114 9.23 13.30 3.96
N TRP A 115 9.08 13.65 5.24
CA TRP A 115 9.01 15.06 5.62
C TRP A 115 10.35 15.77 5.41
N PRO A 116 10.33 16.99 4.83
CA PRO A 116 11.54 17.80 4.73
C PRO A 116 12.07 18.10 6.13
N ALA A 117 13.38 17.97 6.33
CA ALA A 117 14.04 18.33 7.59
C ALA A 117 13.70 19.78 8.02
N ASP A 118 13.56 20.69 7.06
CA ASP A 118 13.18 22.09 7.30
C ASP A 118 11.77 22.24 7.92
N SER A 119 10.88 21.27 7.67
CA SER A 119 9.53 21.22 8.26
C SER A 119 9.52 20.65 9.68
N HIS A 120 10.60 20.00 10.14
CA HIS A 120 10.64 19.35 11.45
C HIS A 120 10.52 20.35 12.60
N ALA A 121 11.06 21.57 12.47
CA ALA A 121 10.91 22.61 13.49
C ALA A 121 9.44 23.01 13.71
N GLN A 122 8.71 23.21 12.61
CA GLN A 122 7.28 23.55 12.64
C GLN A 122 6.43 22.38 13.16
N LEU A 123 6.78 21.15 12.76
CA LEU A 123 6.09 19.96 13.23
C LEU A 123 6.30 19.74 14.74
N ARG A 124 7.51 19.96 15.26
CA ARG A 124 7.78 19.92 16.71
C ARG A 124 6.94 20.94 17.46
N GLU A 125 6.87 22.16 16.95
CA GLU A 125 6.07 23.22 17.58
C GLU A 125 4.57 22.89 17.57
N LEU A 126 4.06 22.33 16.46
CA LEU A 126 2.70 21.80 16.40
C LEU A 126 2.47 20.72 17.47
N MET A 127 3.37 19.74 17.58
CA MET A 127 3.24 18.65 18.56
C MET A 127 3.29 19.13 20.02
N ARG A 128 4.06 20.19 20.33
CA ARG A 128 4.09 20.79 21.68
C ARG A 128 2.75 21.41 22.09
N ARG A 129 2.01 21.95 21.12
CA ARG A 129 0.70 22.58 21.33
C ARG A 129 -0.44 21.57 21.39
N MET A 130 -0.18 20.30 21.05
CA MET A 130 -1.20 19.26 21.04
C MET A 130 -1.41 18.65 22.43
N PRO A 131 -2.65 18.22 22.75
CA PRO A 131 -2.93 17.49 23.97
C PRO A 131 -2.00 16.28 24.08
N VAL A 132 -1.37 16.12 25.23
CA VAL A 132 -0.58 14.92 25.51
C VAL A 132 -1.58 13.78 25.71
N PRO A 133 -1.40 12.61 25.06
CA PRO A 133 -2.22 11.45 25.38
C PRO A 133 -2.05 11.13 26.88
N PRO A 134 -3.13 10.81 27.60
CA PRO A 134 -3.02 10.42 29.00
C PRO A 134 -2.08 9.20 29.11
N PRO A 135 -1.23 9.14 30.15
CA PRO A 135 -0.41 7.96 30.39
C PRO A 135 -1.34 6.76 30.55
N THR A 136 -1.13 5.72 29.75
CA THR A 136 -1.83 4.44 29.94
C THR A 136 -1.25 3.79 31.18
N GLU A 137 -1.98 3.84 32.29
CA GLU A 137 -1.77 2.91 33.41
C GLU A 137 -1.97 1.50 32.85
N ASP A 138 -1.01 0.61 33.12
CA ASP A 138 -0.98 -0.78 32.66
C ASP A 138 -0.76 -1.02 31.16
N THR A 139 0.47 -0.78 30.72
CA THR A 139 1.19 -1.74 29.86
C THR A 139 2.64 -1.31 29.89
N GLU A 140 3.54 -2.22 30.28
CA GLU A 140 4.96 -2.07 29.96
C GLU A 140 5.04 -1.60 28.50
N SER A 141 5.84 -0.56 28.25
CA SER A 141 6.19 -0.16 26.88
C SER A 141 6.93 -1.33 26.25
N GLU A 142 6.17 -2.34 25.83
CA GLU A 142 6.64 -3.47 25.10
C GLU A 142 7.22 -2.83 23.85
N ARG A 143 8.55 -2.77 23.81
CA ARG A 143 9.30 -2.42 22.60
C ARG A 143 9.04 -3.57 21.65
N LEU A 144 7.83 -3.60 21.08
CA LEU A 144 7.50 -4.51 20.01
C LEU A 144 8.59 -4.25 18.96
N PRO A 145 9.33 -5.29 18.57
CA PRO A 145 10.42 -5.16 17.62
C PRO A 145 9.92 -4.44 16.37
N VAL A 146 10.84 -3.95 15.55
CA VAL A 146 10.54 -3.36 14.23
C VAL A 146 10.04 -4.48 13.30
N SER A 147 8.94 -5.15 13.66
CA SER A 147 8.56 -6.45 13.13
C SER A 147 7.20 -6.37 12.44
N GLY A 148 7.20 -5.67 11.30
CA GLY A 148 6.65 -6.21 10.06
C GLY A 148 7.76 -6.72 9.12
N TYR A 149 9.03 -6.50 9.49
CA TYR A 149 10.18 -7.13 8.87
C TYR A 149 10.54 -8.34 9.73
N ARG A 150 10.56 -9.56 9.16
CA ARG A 150 11.27 -10.68 9.78
C ARG A 150 12.64 -10.18 10.25
N ASP A 151 12.89 -10.28 11.56
CA ASP A 151 14.12 -9.85 12.24
C ASP A 151 15.36 -10.59 11.73
N GLU A 152 15.16 -11.65 10.94
CA GLU A 152 16.23 -12.35 10.22
C GLU A 152 16.88 -11.49 9.11
N GLY A 153 16.24 -10.39 8.66
CA GLY A 153 16.70 -9.64 7.49
C GLY A 153 17.31 -8.25 7.73
N ALA A 154 17.37 -7.76 8.97
CA ALA A 154 17.98 -6.46 9.28
C ALA A 154 19.53 -6.54 9.25
N ALA A 155 20.09 -7.63 9.79
CA ALA A 155 21.51 -7.94 9.68
C ALA A 155 21.92 -8.13 8.20
N ASP A 156 21.06 -8.76 7.39
CA ASP A 156 21.29 -9.00 5.96
C ASP A 156 21.37 -7.74 5.10
N LEU A 157 20.94 -6.57 5.57
CA LEU A 157 21.07 -5.33 4.81
C LEU A 157 22.23 -4.46 5.29
N GLU A 158 22.71 -4.69 6.51
CA GLU A 158 23.74 -3.85 7.14
C GLU A 158 25.07 -3.92 6.37
N ASP A 159 25.45 -5.08 5.83
CA ASP A 159 26.64 -5.23 5.00
C ASP A 159 26.62 -4.29 3.78
N LEU A 160 25.45 -4.10 3.15
CA LEU A 160 25.28 -3.20 2.00
C LEU A 160 25.32 -1.72 2.39
N LEU A 161 24.96 -1.41 3.65
CA LEU A 161 24.90 -0.05 4.17
C LEU A 161 26.20 0.39 4.84
N SER A 162 27.01 -0.55 5.33
CA SER A 162 28.29 -0.32 6.00
C SER A 162 29.28 0.59 5.25
N PRO A 163 29.34 0.61 3.90
CA PRO A 163 30.28 1.48 3.19
C PRO A 163 29.84 2.96 3.14
N TYR A 164 28.61 3.27 3.57
CA TYR A 164 28.00 4.59 3.44
C TYR A 164 28.02 5.36 4.76
N ASP A 165 28.10 6.69 4.66
CA ASP A 165 27.89 7.57 5.80
C ASP A 165 26.42 7.57 6.25
N GLU A 166 26.16 8.04 7.47
CA GLU A 166 24.82 8.00 8.07
C GLU A 166 23.75 8.68 7.19
N ARG A 167 24.13 9.77 6.52
CA ARG A 167 23.24 10.49 5.63
C ARG A 167 22.83 9.64 4.43
N ARG A 168 23.79 9.04 3.71
CA ARG A 168 23.48 8.20 2.54
C ARG A 168 22.77 6.92 2.93
N ARG A 169 23.08 6.37 4.11
CA ARG A 169 22.35 5.23 4.69
C ARG A 169 20.87 5.58 4.90
N ALA A 170 20.59 6.73 5.52
CA ALA A 170 19.23 7.20 5.70
C ALA A 170 18.50 7.40 4.36
N GLU A 171 19.18 7.96 3.35
CA GLU A 171 18.61 8.14 2.00
C GLU A 171 18.28 6.79 1.31
N LEU A 172 19.15 5.79 1.43
CA LEU A 172 18.94 4.44 0.90
C LEU A 172 17.79 3.72 1.59
N VAL A 173 17.75 3.76 2.92
CA VAL A 173 16.68 3.17 3.72
C VAL A 173 15.35 3.85 3.42
N ALA A 174 15.31 5.18 3.34
CA ALA A 174 14.09 5.92 2.99
C ALA A 174 13.59 5.53 1.60
N ALA A 175 14.47 5.49 0.58
CA ALA A 175 14.09 5.09 -0.76
C ALA A 175 13.59 3.64 -0.82
N PHE A 176 14.28 2.71 -0.15
CA PHE A 176 13.90 1.30 -0.03
C PHE A 176 12.50 1.14 0.58
N MET A 177 12.25 1.80 1.71
CA MET A 177 10.96 1.75 2.38
C MET A 177 9.85 2.35 1.53
N VAL A 178 10.12 3.45 0.84
CA VAL A 178 9.14 4.15 0.03
C VAL A 178 8.75 3.35 -1.22
N VAL A 179 9.71 2.77 -1.96
CA VAL A 179 9.37 1.95 -3.13
C VAL A 179 8.66 0.64 -2.74
N GLU A 180 8.95 0.08 -1.56
CA GLU A 180 8.28 -1.12 -1.03
C GLU A 180 6.87 -0.86 -0.54
N GLN A 181 6.60 0.28 0.08
CA GLN A 181 5.32 0.50 0.79
C GLN A 181 4.34 1.43 0.07
N VAL A 182 4.81 2.35 -0.77
CA VAL A 182 3.90 3.29 -1.44
C VAL A 182 3.13 2.59 -2.56
N ALA A 183 1.84 2.90 -2.68
CA ALA A 183 0.96 2.34 -3.69
C ALA A 183 1.33 2.83 -5.12
N GLU A 184 1.68 4.10 -5.25
CA GLU A 184 1.99 4.76 -6.51
C GLU A 184 3.50 4.81 -6.81
N PRO A 185 3.92 4.76 -8.08
CA PRO A 185 5.31 4.98 -8.46
C PRO A 185 5.83 6.34 -8.02
N VAL A 186 7.09 6.34 -7.59
CA VAL A 186 7.74 7.48 -6.95
C VAL A 186 8.69 8.14 -7.92
N HIS A 187 8.52 9.43 -8.15
CA HIS A 187 9.36 10.20 -9.07
C HIS A 187 10.82 10.25 -8.58
N GLU A 188 11.79 10.02 -9.47
CA GLU A 188 13.21 9.89 -9.13
C GLU A 188 13.81 11.13 -8.44
N ALA A 189 13.30 12.32 -8.75
CA ALA A 189 13.74 13.56 -8.10
C ALA A 189 13.50 13.56 -6.58
N ARG A 190 12.57 12.75 -6.05
CA ARG A 190 12.22 12.72 -4.62
C ARG A 190 13.29 12.08 -3.73
N PHE A 191 14.12 11.18 -4.28
CA PHE A 191 15.13 10.46 -3.52
C PHE A 191 16.45 10.46 -4.28
N ALA A 192 17.52 10.94 -3.65
CA ALA A 192 18.86 10.88 -4.24
C ALA A 192 19.25 9.44 -4.61
N ALA A 193 18.86 8.47 -3.78
CA ALA A 193 19.07 7.05 -4.04
C ALA A 193 18.36 6.51 -5.30
N LEU A 194 17.30 7.17 -5.80
CA LEU A 194 16.67 6.81 -7.07
C LEU A 194 17.35 7.51 -8.26
N ARG A 195 17.91 8.71 -8.06
CA ARG A 195 18.55 9.51 -9.10
C ARG A 195 19.99 9.06 -9.37
N ASP A 196 20.77 8.90 -8.32
CA ASP A 196 22.18 8.51 -8.38
C ASP A 196 22.32 7.03 -8.79
N PRO A 197 23.00 6.71 -9.93
CA PRO A 197 23.21 5.34 -10.36
C PRO A 197 23.94 4.44 -9.34
N ALA A 198 24.85 4.98 -8.53
CA ALA A 198 25.59 4.19 -7.54
C ALA A 198 24.68 3.77 -6.39
N LEU A 199 23.96 4.72 -5.79
CA LEU A 199 23.00 4.43 -4.73
C LEU A 199 21.84 3.55 -5.23
N ARG A 200 21.40 3.75 -6.48
CA ARG A 200 20.34 2.94 -7.07
C ARG A 200 20.75 1.47 -7.24
N ARG A 201 22.02 1.17 -7.52
CA ARG A 201 22.53 -0.21 -7.54
C ARG A 201 22.44 -0.84 -6.16
N THR A 202 22.92 -0.16 -5.11
CA THR A 202 22.77 -0.66 -3.73
C THR A 202 21.31 -0.86 -3.35
N LEU A 203 20.42 0.07 -3.69
CA LEU A 203 18.98 -0.09 -3.49
C LEU A 203 18.42 -1.34 -4.21
N THR A 204 18.92 -1.62 -5.42
CA THR A 204 18.53 -2.81 -6.21
C THR A 204 19.00 -4.10 -5.54
N ASP A 205 20.21 -4.10 -4.96
CA ASP A 205 20.74 -5.23 -4.22
C ASP A 205 19.95 -5.47 -2.91
N MET A 206 19.60 -4.39 -2.20
CA MET A 206 18.75 -4.46 -1.00
C MET A 206 17.38 -5.09 -1.33
N LEU A 207 16.75 -4.68 -2.44
CA LEU A 207 15.50 -5.25 -2.92
C LEU A 207 15.67 -6.72 -3.33
N SER A 208 16.76 -7.04 -4.02
CA SER A 208 17.02 -8.40 -4.51
C SER A 208 17.16 -9.42 -3.38
N ARG A 209 17.77 -9.04 -2.25
CA ARG A 209 17.82 -9.88 -1.03
C ARG A 209 16.43 -10.21 -0.47
N ARG A 210 15.40 -9.43 -0.81
CA ARG A 210 14.00 -9.65 -0.43
C ARG A 210 13.17 -10.32 -1.54
N GLY A 211 13.80 -10.80 -2.60
CA GLY A 211 13.08 -11.31 -3.78
C GLY A 211 12.33 -10.22 -4.54
N ARG A 212 12.74 -8.96 -4.37
CA ARG A 212 12.15 -7.81 -5.02
C ARG A 212 13.04 -7.31 -6.14
N THR A 213 12.45 -6.62 -7.09
CA THR A 213 13.15 -5.92 -8.17
C THR A 213 12.69 -4.48 -8.23
N LEU A 214 13.62 -3.58 -8.53
CA LEU A 214 13.28 -2.20 -8.81
C LEU A 214 12.73 -2.10 -10.24
N ILE A 215 11.57 -1.46 -10.40
CA ILE A 215 10.87 -1.30 -11.68
C ILE A 215 10.88 0.17 -12.03
N GLN A 216 11.45 0.49 -13.19
CA GLN A 216 11.40 1.82 -13.76
C GLN A 216 10.14 1.98 -14.64
N ARG A 217 9.47 3.12 -14.51
CA ARG A 217 8.42 3.58 -15.42
C ARG A 217 8.67 5.04 -15.76
N ARG A 218 9.30 5.28 -16.91
CA ARG A 218 9.79 6.61 -17.31
C ARG A 218 10.71 7.20 -16.23
N ASP A 219 10.27 8.26 -15.56
CA ASP A 219 10.91 9.02 -14.49
C ASP A 219 10.47 8.58 -13.07
N THR A 220 9.64 7.54 -12.98
CA THR A 220 9.13 7.01 -11.71
C THR A 220 9.62 5.59 -11.42
N TRP A 221 9.69 5.26 -10.15
CA TRP A 221 10.24 4.01 -9.63
C TRP A 221 9.30 3.38 -8.60
N ILE A 222 9.17 2.06 -8.65
CA ILE A 222 8.45 1.27 -7.65
C ILE A 222 9.12 -0.10 -7.55
N SER A 223 8.97 -0.81 -6.44
CA SER A 223 9.42 -2.20 -6.38
C SER A 223 8.34 -3.18 -6.81
N GLY A 224 8.76 -4.34 -7.31
CA GLY A 224 7.90 -5.48 -7.62
C GLY A 224 8.56 -6.78 -7.22
N TYR A 225 7.87 -7.90 -7.42
CA TYR A 225 8.47 -9.22 -7.20
C TYR A 225 9.37 -9.59 -8.38
N GLN A 226 10.49 -10.25 -8.09
CA GLN A 226 11.33 -10.82 -9.14
C GLN A 226 10.57 -11.90 -9.92
N ASP A 227 10.87 -11.98 -11.21
CA ASP A 227 10.35 -13.04 -12.05
C ASP A 227 10.92 -14.40 -11.61
N GLY A 228 10.04 -15.40 -11.43
CA GLY A 228 10.43 -16.78 -11.06
C GLY A 228 10.28 -17.13 -9.57
N ILE A 229 10.01 -16.15 -8.71
CA ILE A 229 9.62 -16.44 -7.32
C ILE A 229 8.17 -16.93 -7.31
N THR A 230 7.94 -18.12 -6.76
CA THR A 230 6.60 -18.67 -6.59
C THR A 230 5.80 -17.83 -5.60
N SER A 231 4.52 -17.64 -5.88
CA SER A 231 3.59 -16.93 -4.99
C SER A 231 3.64 -17.55 -3.59
N GLY A 232 3.98 -16.76 -2.56
CA GLY A 232 3.88 -17.19 -1.16
C GLY A 232 2.43 -17.42 -0.69
N ASP A 233 2.23 -17.61 0.62
CA ASP A 233 0.99 -18.04 1.31
C ASP A 233 -0.27 -17.14 1.14
N GLY A 234 -0.27 -16.18 0.21
CA GLY A 234 -1.37 -15.28 -0.11
C GLY A 234 -2.03 -15.54 -1.47
N GLN A 235 -2.36 -16.79 -1.80
CA GLN A 235 -3.06 -17.10 -3.05
C GLN A 235 -4.53 -16.65 -2.99
N LEU A 236 -4.96 -15.91 -4.02
CA LEU A 236 -6.36 -15.56 -4.21
C LEU A 236 -7.20 -16.83 -4.35
N SER A 237 -8.36 -16.88 -3.69
CA SER A 237 -9.36 -17.92 -3.88
C SER A 237 -9.88 -17.94 -5.33
N GLU A 238 -10.52 -19.04 -5.73
CA GLU A 238 -11.10 -19.13 -7.09
C GLU A 238 -12.12 -18.04 -7.37
N GLY A 239 -12.98 -17.73 -6.41
CA GLY A 239 -13.95 -16.63 -6.53
C GLY A 239 -13.27 -15.26 -6.69
N GLU A 240 -12.22 -14.98 -5.92
CA GLU A 240 -11.45 -13.74 -6.05
C GLU A 240 -10.73 -13.64 -7.39
N ARG A 241 -10.15 -14.75 -7.88
CA ARG A 241 -9.54 -14.80 -9.21
C ARG A 241 -10.57 -14.55 -10.31
N ALA A 242 -11.76 -15.15 -10.20
CA ALA A 242 -12.84 -14.96 -11.16
C ALA A 242 -13.32 -13.50 -11.20
N VAL A 243 -13.54 -12.89 -10.04
CA VAL A 243 -13.94 -11.48 -9.93
C VAL A 243 -12.86 -10.54 -10.47
N LEU A 244 -11.59 -10.76 -10.10
CA LEU A 244 -10.48 -9.97 -10.62
C LEU A 244 -10.37 -10.10 -12.14
N THR A 245 -10.51 -11.31 -12.67
CA THR A 245 -10.50 -11.58 -14.12
C THR A 245 -11.63 -10.85 -14.83
N LEU A 246 -12.86 -10.88 -14.30
CA LEU A 246 -13.98 -10.12 -14.88
C LEU A 246 -13.70 -8.62 -14.92
N VAL A 247 -13.16 -8.05 -13.83
CA VAL A 247 -12.78 -6.64 -13.81
C VAL A 247 -11.71 -6.35 -14.87
N LEU A 248 -10.67 -7.18 -14.96
CA LEU A 248 -9.61 -7.00 -15.96
C LEU A 248 -10.10 -7.13 -17.40
N ILE A 249 -11.01 -8.06 -17.69
CA ILE A 249 -11.60 -8.19 -19.02
C ILE A 249 -12.33 -6.91 -19.41
N HIS A 250 -13.22 -6.41 -18.54
CA HIS A 250 -14.08 -5.28 -18.87
C HIS A 250 -13.41 -3.91 -18.76
N SER A 251 -12.41 -3.76 -17.90
CA SER A 251 -11.69 -2.49 -17.74
C SER A 251 -10.41 -2.42 -18.57
N VAL A 252 -9.78 -3.56 -18.90
CA VAL A 252 -8.48 -3.57 -19.58
C VAL A 252 -8.58 -4.23 -20.95
N ALA A 253 -9.00 -5.50 -21.02
CA ALA A 253 -8.92 -6.27 -22.25
C ALA A 253 -9.84 -5.71 -23.36
N ILE A 254 -11.10 -5.43 -23.04
CA ILE A 254 -12.07 -4.87 -23.99
C ILE A 254 -11.63 -3.46 -24.45
N PRO A 255 -11.40 -2.48 -23.55
CA PRO A 255 -10.94 -1.15 -23.98
C PRO A 255 -9.63 -1.18 -24.77
N ARG A 256 -8.70 -2.08 -24.43
CA ARG A 256 -7.46 -2.26 -25.20
C ARG A 256 -7.73 -2.80 -26.60
N SER A 257 -8.63 -3.77 -26.75
CA SER A 257 -9.02 -4.30 -28.07
C SER A 257 -9.73 -3.26 -28.94
N GLU A 258 -10.37 -2.28 -28.32
CA GLU A 258 -11.02 -1.13 -28.98
C GLU A 258 -10.03 0.03 -29.26
N GLY A 259 -8.75 -0.12 -28.89
CA GLY A 259 -7.73 0.92 -29.07
C GLY A 259 -7.80 2.08 -28.06
N LEU A 260 -8.62 1.95 -27.02
CA LEU A 260 -8.83 2.97 -26.00
C LEU A 260 -7.76 2.97 -24.89
N LEU A 261 -7.01 1.87 -24.75
CA LEU A 261 -5.97 1.69 -23.75
C LEU A 261 -4.68 1.20 -24.39
N SER A 262 -3.54 1.78 -23.98
CA SER A 262 -2.21 1.31 -24.40
C SER A 262 -1.93 -0.12 -23.93
N GLU A 263 -1.13 -0.86 -24.70
CA GLU A 263 -0.77 -2.26 -24.42
C GLU A 263 -0.04 -2.43 -23.07
N ASP A 264 0.77 -1.45 -22.65
CA ASP A 264 1.59 -1.53 -21.45
C ASP A 264 0.92 -1.02 -20.16
N THR A 265 -0.25 -0.39 -20.30
CA THR A 265 -0.95 0.29 -19.21
C THR A 265 -2.04 -0.60 -18.63
N TRP A 266 -1.93 -0.87 -17.33
CA TRP A 266 -2.93 -1.64 -16.56
C TRP A 266 -3.84 -0.76 -15.70
N LEU A 267 -3.53 0.54 -15.63
CA LEU A 267 -4.42 1.52 -15.03
C LEU A 267 -5.50 1.90 -16.04
N SER A 268 -6.72 1.46 -15.77
CA SER A 268 -7.85 1.74 -16.64
C SER A 268 -8.68 2.92 -16.13
N PRO A 269 -9.03 3.87 -17.01
CA PRO A 269 -10.05 4.87 -16.71
C PRO A 269 -11.49 4.35 -16.92
N TYR A 270 -11.67 3.08 -17.29
CA TYR A 270 -12.95 2.46 -17.63
C TYR A 270 -13.45 1.58 -16.48
N PRO A 271 -14.31 2.10 -15.56
CA PRO A 271 -14.79 1.34 -14.43
C PRO A 271 -15.83 0.30 -14.82
N VAL A 272 -15.80 -0.85 -14.15
CA VAL A 272 -16.81 -1.91 -14.28
C VAL A 272 -17.86 -1.76 -13.18
N PRO A 273 -19.12 -1.44 -13.51
CA PRO A 273 -20.17 -1.29 -12.50
C PRO A 273 -20.42 -2.59 -11.74
N VAL A 274 -20.81 -2.50 -10.47
CA VAL A 274 -21.09 -3.69 -9.64
C VAL A 274 -22.25 -4.53 -10.19
N GLU A 275 -23.27 -3.88 -10.75
CA GLU A 275 -24.41 -4.58 -11.35
C GLU A 275 -24.02 -5.37 -12.58
N GLU A 276 -22.99 -4.92 -13.28
CA GLU A 276 -22.44 -5.62 -14.42
C GLU A 276 -21.68 -6.88 -14.00
N LEU A 277 -20.92 -6.78 -12.90
CA LEU A 277 -20.26 -7.95 -12.30
C LEU A 277 -21.29 -8.96 -11.80
N ARG A 278 -22.39 -8.51 -11.17
CA ARG A 278 -23.48 -9.38 -10.68
C ARG A 278 -24.16 -10.16 -11.79
N LYS A 279 -24.30 -9.58 -12.98
CA LYS A 279 -24.90 -10.27 -14.14
C LYS A 279 -23.99 -11.32 -14.75
N ARG A 280 -22.67 -11.17 -14.61
CA ARG A 280 -21.67 -12.01 -15.31
C ARG A 280 -20.99 -13.03 -14.43
N THR A 281 -21.01 -12.85 -13.11
CA THR A 281 -20.47 -13.82 -12.18
C THR A 281 -21.49 -14.92 -11.89
N LEU A 282 -20.98 -16.12 -11.62
CA LEU A 282 -21.77 -17.23 -11.07
C LEU A 282 -21.77 -17.24 -9.53
N LEU A 283 -21.04 -16.32 -8.91
CA LEU A 283 -20.95 -16.21 -7.46
C LEU A 283 -22.25 -15.64 -6.86
N PRO A 284 -22.68 -16.13 -5.69
CA PRO A 284 -23.70 -15.46 -4.88
C PRO A 284 -23.32 -14.01 -4.57
N ILE A 285 -24.30 -13.12 -4.44
CA ILE A 285 -24.09 -11.68 -4.17
C ILE A 285 -23.18 -11.46 -2.96
N GLY A 286 -23.38 -12.22 -1.88
CA GLY A 286 -22.56 -12.11 -0.66
C GLY A 286 -21.09 -12.48 -0.88
N GLU A 287 -20.81 -13.47 -1.72
CA GLU A 287 -19.45 -13.89 -2.06
C GLU A 287 -18.77 -12.90 -3.01
N LEU A 288 -19.53 -12.35 -3.97
CA LEU A 288 -19.04 -11.27 -4.83
C LEU A 288 -18.63 -10.05 -4.01
N ASP A 289 -19.50 -9.59 -3.10
CA ASP A 289 -19.21 -8.42 -2.26
C ASP A 289 -18.03 -8.68 -1.30
N ALA A 290 -17.86 -9.92 -0.84
CA ALA A 290 -16.69 -10.32 -0.06
C ALA A 290 -15.41 -10.30 -0.90
N ALA A 291 -15.43 -10.90 -2.09
CA ALA A 291 -14.28 -10.91 -3.00
C ALA A 291 -13.86 -9.50 -3.42
N LEU A 292 -14.81 -8.63 -3.81
CA LEU A 292 -14.54 -7.23 -4.14
C LEU A 292 -13.91 -6.47 -2.96
N ARG A 293 -14.35 -6.78 -1.74
CA ARG A 293 -13.76 -6.21 -0.53
C ARG A 293 -12.33 -6.71 -0.34
N THR A 294 -12.07 -8.01 -0.39
CA THR A 294 -10.73 -8.57 -0.19
C THR A 294 -9.75 -8.04 -1.24
N LEU A 295 -10.15 -8.07 -2.52
CA LEU A 295 -9.33 -7.58 -3.63
C LEU A 295 -8.99 -6.09 -3.50
N ARG A 296 -9.91 -5.28 -2.95
CA ARG A 296 -9.63 -3.87 -2.64
C ARG A 296 -8.65 -3.69 -1.49
N HIS A 297 -8.79 -4.48 -0.42
CA HIS A 297 -7.84 -4.42 0.71
C HIS A 297 -6.45 -4.89 0.29
N ALA A 298 -6.36 -5.83 -0.64
CA ALA A 298 -5.10 -6.24 -1.25
C ALA A 298 -4.50 -5.18 -2.21
N GLY A 299 -5.24 -4.12 -2.54
CA GLY A 299 -4.83 -3.12 -3.54
C GLY A 299 -4.86 -3.61 -4.98
N LEU A 300 -5.48 -4.77 -5.24
CA LEU A 300 -5.67 -5.31 -6.59
C LEU A 300 -6.82 -4.63 -7.33
N LEU A 301 -7.78 -4.07 -6.59
CA LEU A 301 -8.87 -3.27 -7.15
C LEU A 301 -8.96 -1.91 -6.48
N THR A 302 -9.36 -0.91 -7.26
CA THR A 302 -9.75 0.43 -6.78
C THR A 302 -11.19 0.68 -7.16
N GLN A 303 -11.95 1.33 -6.28
CA GLN A 303 -13.31 1.76 -6.58
C GLN A 303 -13.28 3.21 -7.06
N MET A 304 -13.64 3.42 -8.33
CA MET A 304 -13.80 4.74 -8.91
C MET A 304 -15.20 5.26 -8.62
N LYS A 305 -15.30 6.45 -8.04
CA LYS A 305 -16.58 7.14 -7.84
C LYS A 305 -16.85 8.02 -9.04
N SER A 306 -18.00 7.85 -9.68
CA SER A 306 -18.50 8.82 -10.65
C SER A 306 -19.25 9.95 -9.94
N ALA A 307 -19.44 11.07 -10.62
CA ALA A 307 -20.20 12.22 -10.12
C ALA A 307 -21.66 11.85 -9.78
N ASP A 308 -22.23 10.87 -10.49
CA ASP A 308 -23.45 10.17 -10.07
C ASP A 308 -23.07 8.98 -9.18
N GLU A 309 -23.59 8.95 -7.95
CA GLU A 309 -23.32 7.89 -6.94
C GLU A 309 -23.66 6.46 -7.43
N ILE A 310 -24.43 6.36 -8.53
CA ILE A 310 -24.91 5.13 -9.17
C ILE A 310 -23.95 4.63 -10.27
N SER A 311 -23.07 5.49 -10.81
CA SER A 311 -22.22 5.19 -11.98
C SER A 311 -20.75 4.89 -11.64
N GLY A 312 -20.43 4.71 -10.35
CA GLY A 312 -19.11 4.24 -9.94
C GLY A 312 -18.88 2.76 -10.31
N GLY A 313 -17.62 2.33 -10.30
CA GLY A 313 -17.28 0.94 -10.58
C GLY A 313 -15.86 0.57 -10.14
N TYR A 314 -15.45 -0.64 -10.49
CA TYR A 314 -14.16 -1.19 -10.12
C TYR A 314 -13.18 -1.13 -11.27
N VAL A 315 -11.95 -0.74 -10.98
CA VAL A 315 -10.81 -0.72 -11.89
C VAL A 315 -9.62 -1.44 -11.24
N PRO A 316 -8.58 -1.82 -12.01
CA PRO A 316 -7.36 -2.38 -11.45
C PRO A 316 -6.73 -1.40 -10.46
N GLY A 317 -6.23 -1.94 -9.35
CA GLY A 317 -5.65 -1.17 -8.26
C GLY A 317 -4.14 -0.96 -8.39
N PRO A 318 -3.53 -0.27 -7.41
CA PRO A 318 -2.12 0.11 -7.45
C PRO A 318 -1.14 -1.06 -7.49
N GLN A 319 -1.52 -2.27 -7.08
CA GLN A 319 -0.64 -3.45 -7.18
C GLN A 319 -0.19 -3.74 -8.63
N PHE A 320 -0.95 -3.31 -9.63
CA PHE A 320 -0.57 -3.43 -11.04
C PHE A 320 0.63 -2.54 -11.43
N HIS A 321 1.02 -1.58 -10.58
CA HIS A 321 2.28 -0.85 -10.72
C HIS A 321 3.50 -1.73 -10.50
N ARG A 322 3.35 -2.79 -9.70
CA ARG A 322 4.43 -3.65 -9.23
C ARG A 322 4.69 -4.86 -10.14
N LEU A 323 3.94 -4.97 -11.25
CA LEU A 323 4.21 -5.98 -12.27
C LEU A 323 5.44 -5.61 -13.10
N THR A 324 6.41 -6.54 -13.15
CA THR A 324 7.52 -6.50 -14.12
C THR A 324 6.99 -6.58 -15.55
N GLN A 325 7.81 -6.23 -16.53
CA GLN A 325 7.44 -6.35 -17.94
C GLN A 325 7.08 -7.80 -18.31
N ALA A 326 7.85 -8.78 -17.83
CA ALA A 326 7.56 -10.18 -18.07
C ALA A 326 6.27 -10.64 -17.37
N ALA A 327 6.02 -10.21 -16.13
CA ALA A 327 4.76 -10.51 -15.43
C ALA A 327 3.54 -9.91 -16.14
N ARG A 328 3.65 -8.67 -16.65
CA ARG A 328 2.60 -8.05 -17.48
C ARG A 328 2.34 -8.82 -18.77
N ALA A 329 3.40 -9.23 -19.46
CA ALA A 329 3.28 -10.00 -20.69
C ALA A 329 2.58 -11.35 -20.44
N ARG A 330 2.97 -12.06 -19.37
CA ARG A 330 2.29 -13.30 -18.96
C ARG A 330 0.82 -13.06 -18.64
N LEU A 331 0.52 -12.03 -17.85
CA LEU A 331 -0.86 -11.69 -17.50
C LEU A 331 -1.69 -11.28 -18.73
N GLN A 332 -1.08 -10.58 -19.70
CA GLN A 332 -1.71 -10.23 -20.96
C GLN A 332 -2.11 -11.49 -21.76
N GLU A 333 -1.23 -12.48 -21.84
CA GLU A 333 -1.56 -13.77 -22.46
C GLU A 333 -2.72 -14.47 -21.76
N GLU A 334 -2.71 -14.52 -20.42
CA GLU A 334 -3.83 -15.10 -19.65
C GLU A 334 -5.16 -14.38 -19.95
N LEU A 335 -5.14 -13.05 -20.03
CA LEU A 335 -6.34 -12.30 -20.38
C LEU A 335 -6.83 -12.57 -21.80
N ILE A 336 -5.94 -12.74 -22.77
CA ILE A 336 -6.31 -13.12 -24.14
C ILE A 336 -6.97 -14.50 -24.13
N LEU A 337 -6.40 -15.45 -23.40
CA LEU A 337 -6.96 -16.79 -23.26
C LEU A 337 -8.32 -16.78 -22.56
N ALA A 338 -8.52 -15.92 -21.57
CA ALA A 338 -9.77 -15.79 -20.84
C ALA A 338 -10.88 -15.07 -21.63
N ALA A 339 -10.54 -13.97 -22.32
CA ALA A 339 -11.50 -13.15 -23.05
C ALA A 339 -11.88 -13.74 -24.42
N GLY A 340 -10.95 -14.43 -25.08
CA GLY A 340 -11.12 -14.95 -26.43
C GLY A 340 -10.42 -16.29 -26.66
N PRO A 341 -10.84 -17.38 -25.99
CA PRO A 341 -10.14 -18.67 -25.99
C PRO A 341 -10.02 -19.35 -27.36
N HIS A 342 -10.85 -18.95 -28.33
CA HIS A 342 -10.89 -19.50 -29.68
C HIS A 342 -10.32 -18.55 -30.75
N THR A 343 -9.73 -17.42 -30.34
CA THR A 343 -9.10 -16.49 -31.27
C THR A 343 -7.80 -17.11 -31.86
N PRO A 344 -7.39 -16.72 -33.08
CA PRO A 344 -6.11 -17.13 -33.65
C PRO A 344 -4.92 -16.82 -32.73
N LEU A 345 -4.99 -15.69 -32.01
CA LEU A 345 -3.96 -15.28 -31.05
C LEU A 345 -3.89 -16.23 -29.85
N ALA A 346 -5.04 -16.63 -29.30
CA ALA A 346 -5.10 -17.62 -28.22
C ALA A 346 -4.52 -18.99 -28.64
N ILE A 347 -4.79 -19.41 -29.88
CA ILE A 347 -4.22 -20.64 -30.45
C ILE A 347 -2.69 -20.51 -30.54
N ALA A 348 -2.17 -19.40 -31.05
CA ALA A 348 -0.74 -19.15 -31.16
C ALA A 348 -0.02 -19.15 -29.79
N ILE A 349 -0.64 -18.55 -28.76
CA ILE A 349 -0.12 -18.56 -27.38
C ILE A 349 0.00 -19.99 -26.85
N ARG A 350 -1.05 -20.81 -27.00
CA ARG A 350 -1.04 -22.22 -26.54
C ARG A 350 0.04 -23.03 -27.26
N SER A 351 0.19 -22.87 -28.57
CA SER A 351 1.22 -23.56 -29.35
C SER A 351 2.63 -23.19 -28.88
N ARG A 352 2.92 -21.90 -28.67
CA ARG A 352 4.22 -21.42 -28.16
C ARG A 352 4.54 -21.98 -26.77
N ARG A 353 3.56 -22.06 -25.88
CA ARG A 353 3.74 -22.65 -24.54
C ARG A 353 4.04 -24.14 -24.63
N ALA A 354 3.32 -24.88 -25.48
CA ALA A 354 3.56 -26.32 -25.68
C ALA A 354 4.97 -26.63 -26.21
N THR A 355 5.53 -25.78 -27.09
CA THR A 355 6.92 -25.95 -27.56
C THR A 355 7.95 -25.60 -26.49
N THR A 356 7.66 -24.62 -25.63
CA THR A 356 8.57 -24.22 -24.54
C THR A 356 8.65 -25.32 -23.48
N THR A 357 7.52 -25.92 -23.11
CA THR A 357 7.49 -27.03 -22.13
C THR A 357 8.25 -28.26 -22.63
N ARG A 358 8.15 -28.61 -23.92
CA ARG A 358 8.89 -29.74 -24.51
C ARG A 358 10.40 -29.53 -24.67
N GLY A 359 10.89 -28.29 -24.59
CA GLY A 359 12.33 -27.99 -24.64
C GLY A 359 13.00 -27.94 -23.27
N GLN A 360 12.23 -28.09 -22.19
CA GLN A 360 12.71 -28.13 -20.80
C GLN A 360 12.65 -29.54 -20.18
N GLU A 361 12.06 -30.50 -20.89
CA GLU A 361 12.18 -31.95 -20.66
C GLU A 361 13.33 -32.50 -21.51
#